data_AF-A0A9D3XQQ1-F1
#
_entry.id   AF-A0A9D3XQQ1-F1
#
_cell.length_a   1.000
_cell.length_b   1.000
_cell.length_c   1.000
_cell.angle_alpha   90.00
_cell.angle_beta   90.00
_cell.angle_gamma   90.00
#
_symmetry.space_group_name_H-M   'P 1'
#
loop_
_entity.id
_entity.type
_entity.pdbx_description
1 polymer ?
#
loop_
_entity_poly.entity_id
_entity_poly.type
_entity_poly.pdbx_seq_one_letter_code
_entity_poly.pdbx_strand_id
1 'polypeptide(L)'
;MRLAFFSNVRIPGIFSNNYMTDCIVCIQYKEMTSTLVSSSSEVQTISHHPSIQDEIQKLSKAGTTSLKNNEAAQALRMFKKAYILADGVPETQSQKRCLFNLGAAYIAMGKPKKGLKCLLKCKSKGSVEKDGDFYFNIAAAYDEMKEYSKAVKFYQRAISEYIPSETQSVSDALIKLGYCSVNVGDLPSAARSFRLASLSYQKAEKTEDAAMAMREAASYMMRSQKFSKAEVLETLAECAQLCSGITNQDLLGRLYNHIGLHYAEMMCFHQAGKYFMKAMQICSGANFSIRKRAVLLQNLGAIYNALCQYENSLRYHSEAAHLYGALRERNAQGQSLCNLAYAYSQLKNYDMAEYYYQEALNAFVDVGDLYGQQQVCEGLDATSFCLGDSDQAISYYKQALTLFGKSKETSDLSRERVLGKLRDAVKYQTSHQCPVSCRDSFSNTTAAQSSPKVARDDHGSVPSEQETYLYDEPQNEYSGNEKKQRDGYTERSVTSRTDSMSSHLIPQ
;
A
#
# COMPACT_ATOMS: atom_id res chain seq x y z
N MET A 1 16.57 4.05 17.44
CA MET A 1 15.49 4.95 16.99
C MET A 1 15.70 5.31 15.53
N ARG A 2 15.25 4.43 14.62
CA ARG A 2 15.29 4.62 13.16
C ARG A 2 13.96 5.21 12.72
N LEU A 3 14.00 6.30 11.94
CA LEU A 3 12.84 7.04 11.48
C LEU A 3 12.10 6.26 10.39
N ALA A 4 10.89 5.85 10.72
CA ALA A 4 9.83 5.45 9.80
C ALA A 4 9.34 6.70 9.05
N PHE A 5 9.34 6.64 7.72
CA PHE A 5 8.60 7.57 6.88
C PHE A 5 7.13 7.14 6.85
N PHE A 6 6.24 7.94 7.45
CA PHE A 6 4.83 8.00 7.03
C PHE A 6 4.64 9.22 6.14
N SER A 7 4.27 8.95 4.89
CA SER A 7 3.69 9.89 3.95
C SER A 7 2.27 10.28 4.40
N ASN A 8 2.05 11.56 4.70
CA ASN A 8 0.89 12.35 4.24
C ASN A 8 0.81 13.69 5.01
N VAL A 9 1.33 14.77 4.40
CA VAL A 9 0.72 16.10 4.51
C VAL A 9 0.86 16.78 3.14
N ARG A 10 -0.28 16.99 2.46
CA ARG A 10 -0.43 18.02 1.41
C ARG A 10 -0.33 19.39 2.09
N ILE A 11 0.49 20.30 1.58
CA ILE A 11 0.37 21.74 1.87
C ILE A 11 -0.03 22.44 0.57
N PRO A 12 -1.14 23.20 0.53
CA PRO A 12 -1.54 24.03 -0.60
C PRO A 12 -0.69 25.32 -0.68
N GLY A 13 -0.63 25.92 -1.86
CA GLY A 13 0.34 26.97 -2.19
C GLY A 13 -0.05 28.44 -1.92
N ILE A 14 1.02 29.23 -1.91
CA ILE A 14 1.28 30.60 -2.45
C ILE A 14 0.71 31.88 -1.76
N PHE A 15 1.65 32.85 -1.65
CA PHE A 15 1.62 34.32 -1.44
C PHE A 15 1.69 34.81 0.02
N SER A 16 2.49 35.82 0.43
CA SER A 16 3.44 36.73 -0.24
C SER A 16 4.24 37.52 0.82
N ASN A 17 5.42 38.04 0.44
CA ASN A 17 6.11 39.26 0.92
C ASN A 17 6.59 39.38 2.39
N ASN A 18 7.91 39.42 2.61
CA ASN A 18 8.66 40.69 2.65
C ASN A 18 10.20 40.51 2.78
N TYR A 19 10.89 41.27 1.95
CA TYR A 19 12.22 41.89 2.01
C TYR A 19 13.26 41.50 3.08
N MET A 20 14.47 41.20 2.56
CA MET A 20 15.73 41.90 2.82
C MET A 20 16.26 41.96 4.27
N THR A 21 17.33 41.19 4.54
CA THR A 21 18.53 41.66 5.27
C THR A 21 19.71 40.71 5.01
N ASP A 22 20.62 41.19 4.17
CA ASP A 22 22.09 41.25 4.28
C ASP A 22 22.88 40.05 4.81
N CYS A 23 23.82 39.50 4.02
CA CYS A 23 25.16 40.07 3.78
C CYS A 23 25.92 40.34 5.08
N ILE A 24 26.61 39.32 5.64
CA ILE A 24 27.78 39.48 6.55
C ILE A 24 28.66 38.21 6.63
N VAL A 25 28.20 37.02 6.22
CA VAL A 25 29.00 35.77 6.42
C VAL A 25 30.06 35.51 5.33
N CYS A 26 30.15 36.35 4.28
CA CYS A 26 31.12 36.14 3.19
C CYS A 26 32.44 36.93 3.32
N ILE A 27 32.61 37.80 4.31
CA ILE A 27 33.82 38.66 4.42
C ILE A 27 34.84 38.12 5.44
N GLN A 28 34.43 37.41 6.50
CA GLN A 28 35.37 36.92 7.52
C GLN A 28 36.24 35.71 7.11
N TYR A 29 35.98 35.06 5.97
CA TYR A 29 36.76 33.90 5.54
C TYR A 29 37.91 34.22 4.58
N LYS A 30 38.05 35.49 4.12
CA LYS A 30 39.15 35.91 3.24
C LYS A 30 40.39 36.36 4.02
N GLU A 31 40.24 36.70 5.31
CA GLU A 31 41.34 37.16 6.18
C GLU A 31 42.13 36.02 6.84
N MET A 32 41.57 34.80 6.94
CA MET A 32 42.30 33.63 7.45
C MET A 32 43.22 32.97 6.42
N THR A 33 43.06 33.30 5.13
CA THR A 33 43.89 32.77 4.04
C THR A 33 45.08 33.68 3.68
N SER A 34 45.15 34.91 4.19
CA SER A 34 46.24 35.84 3.87
C SER A 34 47.39 35.84 4.89
N THR A 35 47.24 35.22 6.06
CA THR A 35 48.28 35.18 7.11
C THR A 35 49.28 34.02 6.96
N LEU A 36 49.17 33.21 5.90
CA LEU A 36 50.06 32.06 5.67
C LEU A 36 50.96 32.21 4.43
N VAL A 37 50.91 33.33 3.70
CA VAL A 37 51.73 33.54 2.50
C VAL A 37 52.35 34.92 2.50
N SER A 38 53.28 35.17 3.43
CA SER A 38 54.27 36.26 3.28
C SER A 38 55.48 36.06 4.19
N SER A 39 56.37 35.17 3.79
CA SER A 39 57.80 35.32 4.05
C SER A 39 58.59 34.48 3.06
N SER A 40 59.44 35.16 2.31
CA SER A 40 60.29 34.67 1.25
C SER A 40 61.34 33.65 1.69
N SER A 41 61.74 32.84 0.71
CA SER A 41 63.01 32.11 0.60
C SER A 41 63.31 31.06 1.66
N GLU A 42 62.82 29.85 1.44
CA GLU A 42 63.64 28.63 1.55
C GLU A 42 62.95 27.50 0.79
N VAL A 43 63.70 26.85 -0.11
CA VAL A 43 63.30 25.59 -0.74
C VAL A 43 63.34 24.54 0.35
N GLN A 44 62.23 24.36 1.06
CA GLN A 44 61.97 23.16 1.83
C GLN A 44 60.77 22.47 1.18
N THR A 45 61.06 21.35 0.53
CA THR A 45 60.09 20.29 0.29
C THR A 45 59.25 20.09 1.54
N ILE A 46 58.00 20.55 1.53
CA ILE A 46 57.02 20.28 2.59
C ILE A 46 56.65 18.80 2.49
N SER A 47 57.55 17.98 3.02
CA SER A 47 57.27 16.63 3.46
C SER A 47 56.34 16.74 4.67
N HIS A 48 55.04 16.55 4.40
CA HIS A 48 53.98 16.01 5.27
C HIS A 48 52.63 16.75 5.08
N HIS A 49 51.86 16.24 4.12
CA HIS A 49 50.42 16.45 3.88
C HIS A 49 49.38 15.82 4.88
N PRO A 50 49.71 15.17 6.03
CA PRO A 50 48.72 14.55 6.92
C PRO A 50 47.65 15.49 7.48
N SER A 51 47.99 16.73 7.87
CA SER A 51 47.02 17.56 8.62
C SER A 51 45.79 17.96 7.80
N ILE A 52 45.97 18.23 6.51
CA ILE A 52 44.86 18.58 5.59
C ILE A 52 44.01 17.35 5.31
N GLN A 53 44.63 16.17 5.12
CA GLN A 53 43.90 14.93 4.90
C GLN A 53 43.10 14.52 6.14
N ASP A 54 43.69 14.67 7.33
CA ASP A 54 43.03 14.42 8.61
C ASP A 54 41.83 15.34 8.79
N GLU A 55 41.94 16.61 8.39
CA GLU A 55 40.84 17.57 8.46
C GLU A 55 39.73 17.26 7.45
N ILE A 56 40.07 16.90 6.21
CA ILE A 56 39.09 16.42 5.21
C ILE A 56 38.34 15.19 5.73
N GLN A 57 39.04 14.24 6.33
CA GLN A 57 38.46 13.03 6.89
C GLN A 57 37.57 13.34 8.09
N LYS A 58 38.01 14.22 8.99
CA LYS A 58 37.24 14.69 10.15
C LYS A 58 35.94 15.36 9.73
N LEU A 59 35.99 16.30 8.79
CA LEU A 59 34.82 16.99 8.26
C LEU A 59 33.88 16.03 7.51
N SER A 60 34.44 15.10 6.73
CA SER A 60 33.64 14.08 6.03
C SER A 60 32.92 13.16 7.03
N LYS A 61 33.61 12.71 8.09
CA LYS A 61 33.01 11.89 9.14
C LYS A 61 31.91 12.65 9.88
N ALA A 62 32.15 13.91 10.23
CA ALA A 62 31.14 14.78 10.86
C ALA A 62 29.91 14.96 9.95
N GLY A 63 30.13 15.20 8.65
CA GLY A 63 29.04 15.31 7.67
C GLY A 63 28.21 14.04 7.54
N THR A 64 28.85 12.87 7.51
CA THR A 64 28.16 11.58 7.47
C THR A 64 27.35 11.33 8.74
N THR A 65 27.88 11.69 9.91
CA THR A 65 27.13 11.62 11.17
C THR A 65 25.90 12.54 11.15
N SER A 66 26.05 13.78 10.68
CA SER A 66 24.90 14.68 10.52
C SER A 66 23.84 14.16 9.55
N LEU A 67 24.22 13.51 8.43
CA LEU A 67 23.24 12.85 7.56
C LEU A 67 22.49 11.72 8.29
N LYS A 68 23.19 10.90 9.08
CA LYS A 68 22.55 9.84 9.88
C LYS A 68 21.58 10.41 10.92
N ASN A 69 21.81 11.62 11.40
CA ASN A 69 20.93 12.35 12.32
C ASN A 69 19.84 13.16 11.61
N ASN A 70 19.71 13.06 10.29
CA ASN A 70 18.78 13.85 9.45
C ASN A 70 19.04 15.36 9.44
N GLU A 71 20.26 15.78 9.78
CA GLU A 71 20.69 17.18 9.77
C GLU A 71 21.30 17.53 8.40
N ALA A 72 20.52 17.42 7.33
CA ALA A 72 21.02 17.55 5.96
C ALA A 72 21.70 18.91 5.70
N ALA A 73 21.25 19.99 6.34
CA ALA A 73 21.84 21.32 6.22
C ALA A 73 23.23 21.40 6.84
N GLN A 74 23.41 20.76 8.01
CA GLN A 74 24.70 20.70 8.69
C GLN A 74 25.68 19.80 7.94
N ALA A 75 25.23 18.63 7.49
CA ALA A 75 26.01 17.75 6.63
C ALA A 75 26.50 18.48 5.38
N LEU A 76 25.61 19.22 4.70
CA LEU A 76 25.96 20.00 3.52
C LEU A 76 27.04 21.05 3.83
N ARG A 77 26.99 21.72 4.98
CA ARG A 77 28.03 22.67 5.41
C ARG A 77 29.38 21.96 5.60
N MET A 78 29.39 20.82 6.28
CA MET A 78 30.63 20.07 6.55
C MET A 78 31.26 19.53 5.27
N PHE A 79 30.46 18.93 4.37
CA PHE A 79 30.97 18.43 3.10
C PHE A 79 31.43 19.52 2.14
N LYS A 80 30.82 20.71 2.18
CA LYS A 80 31.34 21.86 1.43
C LYS A 80 32.73 22.27 1.92
N LYS A 81 32.94 22.34 3.23
CA LYS A 81 34.26 22.65 3.81
C LYS A 81 35.28 21.59 3.42
N ALA A 82 34.93 20.31 3.55
CA ALA A 82 35.80 19.19 3.12
C ALA A 82 36.17 19.27 1.64
N TYR A 83 35.19 19.58 0.77
CA TYR A 83 35.44 19.71 -0.67
C TYR A 83 36.37 20.88 -1.01
N ILE A 84 36.21 22.04 -0.37
CA ILE A 84 37.09 23.21 -0.59
C ILE A 84 38.55 22.85 -0.25
N LEU A 85 38.77 22.18 0.88
CA LEU A 85 40.11 21.70 1.26
C LEU A 85 40.65 20.68 0.25
N ALA A 86 39.83 19.73 -0.18
CA ALA A 86 40.24 18.72 -1.15
C ALA A 86 40.54 19.29 -2.55
N ASP A 87 39.82 20.32 -3.00
CA ASP A 87 40.03 20.97 -4.31
C ASP A 87 41.36 21.72 -4.38
N GLY A 88 41.91 22.13 -3.22
CA GLY A 88 43.23 22.74 -3.09
C GLY A 88 44.41 21.76 -3.08
N VAL A 89 44.17 20.44 -3.08
CA VAL A 89 45.20 19.40 -3.10
C VAL A 89 45.20 18.71 -4.48
N PRO A 90 46.36 18.38 -5.08
CA PRO A 90 46.42 17.71 -6.39
C PRO A 90 45.87 16.25 -6.39
N GLU A 91 45.47 15.71 -5.25
CA GLU A 91 44.96 14.35 -5.11
C GLU A 91 43.50 14.20 -5.57
N THR A 92 43.26 13.39 -6.60
CA THR A 92 41.94 13.19 -7.21
C THR A 92 40.98 12.37 -6.34
N GLN A 93 41.48 11.50 -5.46
CA GLN A 93 40.66 10.58 -4.69
C GLN A 93 39.88 11.27 -3.55
N SER A 94 40.51 12.18 -2.80
CA SER A 94 39.84 12.96 -1.76
C SER A 94 38.77 13.90 -2.36
N GLN A 95 39.05 14.48 -3.53
CA GLN A 95 38.07 15.27 -4.27
C GLN A 95 36.86 14.44 -4.71
N LYS A 96 37.09 13.21 -5.18
CA LYS A 96 36.04 12.27 -5.58
C LYS A 96 35.11 11.92 -4.40
N ARG A 97 35.67 11.53 -3.26
CA ARG A 97 34.90 11.22 -2.03
C ARG A 97 34.08 12.43 -1.57
N CYS A 98 34.68 13.62 -1.58
CA CYS A 98 33.99 14.85 -1.19
C CYS A 98 32.84 15.19 -2.15
N LEU A 99 33.03 15.03 -3.47
CA LEU A 99 31.96 15.25 -4.46
C LEU A 99 30.81 14.27 -4.31
N PHE A 100 31.11 12.99 -4.03
CA PHE A 100 30.11 11.97 -3.74
C PHE A 100 29.26 12.36 -2.51
N ASN A 101 29.90 12.66 -1.37
CA ASN A 101 29.22 13.06 -0.14
C ASN A 101 28.42 14.36 -0.30
N LEU A 102 28.98 15.34 -1.03
CA LEU A 102 28.31 16.59 -1.34
C LEU A 102 27.07 16.36 -2.22
N GLY A 103 27.15 15.42 -3.17
CA GLY A 103 26.05 14.98 -3.99
C GLY A 103 24.89 14.44 -3.16
N ALA A 104 25.18 13.49 -2.27
CA ALA A 104 24.20 12.91 -1.35
C ALA A 104 23.55 13.97 -0.45
N ALA A 105 24.34 14.88 0.13
CA ALA A 105 23.81 15.93 1.00
C ALA A 105 22.93 16.95 0.26
N TYR A 106 23.22 17.26 -1.01
CA TYR A 106 22.33 18.10 -1.81
C TYR A 106 21.00 17.42 -2.12
N ILE A 107 21.00 16.11 -2.40
CA ILE A 107 19.76 15.34 -2.63
C ILE A 107 18.93 15.33 -1.35
N ALA A 108 19.53 15.00 -0.20
CA ALA A 108 18.87 15.02 1.11
C ALA A 108 18.29 16.40 1.48
N MET A 109 18.89 17.49 0.96
CA MET A 109 18.40 18.87 1.12
C MET A 109 17.27 19.26 0.15
N GLY A 110 16.73 18.33 -0.65
CA GLY A 110 15.72 18.62 -1.67
C GLY A 110 16.28 19.41 -2.87
N LYS A 111 17.59 19.32 -3.14
CA LYS A 111 18.26 19.99 -4.28
C LYS A 111 18.84 18.96 -5.25
N PRO A 112 18.01 18.06 -5.83
CA PRO A 112 18.48 16.89 -6.57
C PRO A 112 19.31 17.24 -7.81
N LYS A 113 18.97 18.31 -8.56
CA LYS A 113 19.76 18.78 -9.71
C LYS A 113 21.20 19.15 -9.34
N LYS A 114 21.40 19.79 -8.18
CA LYS A 114 22.74 20.15 -7.68
C LYS A 114 23.49 18.90 -7.24
N GLY A 115 22.80 17.99 -6.55
CA GLY A 115 23.38 16.72 -6.13
C GLY A 115 23.83 15.87 -7.32
N LEU A 116 22.98 15.72 -8.33
CA LEU A 116 23.31 15.01 -9.56
C LEU A 116 24.53 15.62 -10.28
N LYS A 117 24.61 16.96 -10.35
CA LYS A 117 25.79 17.64 -10.92
C LYS A 117 27.08 17.28 -10.17
N CYS A 118 27.04 17.20 -8.84
CA CYS A 118 28.19 16.78 -8.03
C CYS A 118 28.57 15.31 -8.31
N LEU A 119 27.59 14.41 -8.42
CA LEU A 119 27.82 12.98 -8.71
C LEU A 119 28.38 12.77 -10.12
N LEU A 120 27.91 13.51 -11.12
CA LEU A 120 28.48 13.44 -12.47
C LEU A 120 29.91 13.99 -12.53
N LYS A 121 30.22 15.05 -11.77
CA LYS A 121 31.59 15.57 -11.62
C LYS A 121 32.51 14.57 -10.90
N CYS A 122 31.97 13.82 -9.93
CA CYS A 122 32.67 12.72 -9.28
C CYS A 122 33.08 11.64 -10.31
N LYS A 123 32.16 11.27 -11.21
CA LYS A 123 32.41 10.30 -12.29
C LYS A 123 33.49 10.75 -13.28
N SER A 124 33.54 12.03 -13.63
CA SER A 124 34.56 12.53 -14.56
C SER A 124 35.99 12.53 -13.99
N LYS A 125 36.17 12.37 -12.67
CA LYS A 125 37.48 12.39 -12.00
C LYS A 125 38.13 11.00 -11.83
N GLY A 126 37.51 9.92 -12.31
CA GLY A 126 38.08 8.57 -12.28
C GLY A 126 37.02 7.46 -12.38
N SER A 127 37.43 6.19 -12.47
CA SER A 127 36.48 5.07 -12.59
C SER A 127 35.62 4.94 -11.32
N VAL A 128 34.30 4.90 -11.48
CA VAL A 128 33.31 4.69 -10.40
C VAL A 128 32.55 3.38 -10.64
N GLU A 129 33.18 2.48 -11.39
CA GLU A 129 32.44 1.49 -12.18
C GLU A 129 31.80 0.37 -11.36
N LYS A 130 32.09 0.28 -10.06
CA LYS A 130 31.56 -0.73 -9.13
C LYS A 130 31.23 -0.16 -7.76
N ASP A 131 30.35 0.84 -7.72
CA ASP A 131 29.91 1.46 -6.48
C ASP A 131 28.38 1.55 -6.47
N GLY A 132 27.75 0.67 -5.68
CA GLY A 132 26.29 0.62 -5.56
C GLY A 132 25.71 1.91 -4.97
N ASP A 133 26.38 2.51 -3.97
CA ASP A 133 25.92 3.76 -3.34
C ASP A 133 25.98 4.93 -4.32
N PHE A 134 26.95 4.93 -5.23
CA PHE A 134 27.03 5.90 -6.32
C PHE A 134 25.81 5.83 -7.24
N TYR A 135 25.45 4.64 -7.73
CA TYR A 135 24.27 4.49 -8.58
C TYR A 135 22.97 4.73 -7.81
N PHE A 136 22.90 4.33 -6.54
CA PHE A 136 21.76 4.60 -5.67
C PHE A 136 21.52 6.11 -5.53
N ASN A 137 22.56 6.90 -5.27
CA ASN A 137 22.43 8.35 -5.12
C ASN A 137 22.04 9.03 -6.45
N ILE A 138 22.53 8.55 -7.60
CA ILE A 138 22.05 9.04 -8.89
C ILE A 138 20.56 8.70 -9.09
N ALA A 139 20.16 7.48 -8.77
CA ALA A 139 18.77 7.05 -8.85
C ALA A 139 17.86 7.91 -7.95
N ALA A 140 18.27 8.15 -6.71
CA ALA A 140 17.57 9.00 -5.76
C ALA A 140 17.42 10.45 -6.26
N ALA A 141 18.45 11.00 -6.93
CA ALA A 141 18.31 12.31 -7.56
C ALA A 141 17.23 12.32 -8.66
N TYR A 142 17.16 11.29 -9.50
CA TYR A 142 16.12 11.19 -10.52
C TYR A 142 14.72 10.93 -9.92
N ASP A 143 14.63 10.12 -8.85
CA ASP A 143 13.39 9.86 -8.10
C ASP A 143 12.81 11.19 -7.55
N GLU A 144 13.63 12.00 -6.87
CA GLU A 144 13.24 13.32 -6.37
C GLU A 144 12.85 14.30 -7.48
N MET A 145 13.39 14.15 -8.68
CA MET A 145 12.99 14.92 -9.87
C MET A 145 11.76 14.36 -10.57
N LYS A 146 11.19 13.24 -10.08
CA LYS A 146 10.07 12.49 -10.67
C LYS A 146 10.38 11.92 -12.07
N GLU A 147 11.65 11.74 -12.38
CA GLU A 147 12.12 11.10 -13.62
C GLU A 147 12.21 9.58 -13.42
N TYR A 148 11.08 8.95 -13.07
CA TYR A 148 11.02 7.57 -12.57
C TYR A 148 11.64 6.54 -13.52
N SER A 149 11.45 6.68 -14.83
CA SER A 149 12.05 5.77 -15.83
C SER A 149 13.59 5.77 -15.80
N LYS A 150 14.22 6.91 -15.44
CA LYS A 150 15.67 6.98 -15.25
C LYS A 150 16.06 6.42 -13.88
N ALA A 151 15.30 6.76 -12.84
CA ALA A 151 15.53 6.25 -11.49
C ALA A 151 15.54 4.71 -11.45
N VAL A 152 14.55 4.05 -12.10
CA VAL A 152 14.47 2.59 -12.23
C VAL A 152 15.78 1.99 -12.76
N LYS A 153 16.31 2.52 -13.87
CA LYS A 153 17.55 2.02 -14.49
C LYS A 153 18.74 2.11 -13.55
N PHE A 154 18.85 3.21 -12.80
CA PHE A 154 19.96 3.41 -11.87
C PHE A 154 19.79 2.61 -10.57
N TYR A 155 18.57 2.42 -10.06
CA TYR A 155 18.33 1.53 -8.93
C TYR A 155 18.63 0.06 -9.26
N GLN A 156 18.21 -0.42 -10.44
CA GLN A 156 18.57 -1.75 -10.92
C GLN A 156 20.09 -1.94 -10.97
N ARG A 157 20.81 -0.93 -11.47
CA ARG A 157 22.28 -0.94 -11.49
C ARG A 157 22.88 -0.91 -10.08
N ALA A 158 22.33 -0.12 -9.17
CA ALA A 158 22.78 -0.11 -7.77
C ALA A 158 22.65 -1.51 -7.14
N ILE A 159 21.50 -2.17 -7.35
CA ILE A 159 21.23 -3.52 -6.85
C ILE A 159 22.23 -4.53 -7.44
N SER A 160 22.54 -4.48 -8.74
CA SER A 160 23.51 -5.40 -9.35
C SER A 160 24.92 -5.25 -8.75
N GLU A 161 25.30 -4.05 -8.33
CA GLU A 161 26.59 -3.82 -7.64
C GLU A 161 26.56 -4.23 -6.16
N TYR A 162 25.38 -4.22 -5.53
CA TYR A 162 25.25 -4.61 -4.12
C TYR A 162 25.23 -6.14 -3.92
N ILE A 163 24.67 -6.91 -4.86
CA ILE A 163 24.53 -8.38 -4.73
C ILE A 163 25.84 -9.09 -4.36
N PRO A 164 27.00 -8.79 -5.01
CA PRO A 164 28.27 -9.42 -4.65
C PRO A 164 28.81 -9.04 -3.26
N SER A 165 28.30 -7.96 -2.66
CA SER A 165 28.84 -7.37 -1.43
C SER A 165 28.07 -7.72 -0.16
N GLU A 166 26.95 -8.44 -0.28
CA GLU A 166 26.01 -8.79 0.81
C GLU A 166 25.64 -7.59 1.71
N THR A 167 25.56 -6.40 1.13
CA THR A 167 25.29 -5.17 1.88
C THR A 167 23.80 -5.03 2.20
N GLN A 168 23.49 -4.45 3.36
CA GLN A 168 22.11 -4.11 3.75
C GLN A 168 21.45 -3.10 2.80
N SER A 169 22.23 -2.39 1.98
CA SER A 169 21.77 -1.40 1.01
C SER A 169 20.90 -1.98 -0.11
N VAL A 170 20.96 -3.30 -0.36
CA VAL A 170 20.11 -3.99 -1.34
C VAL A 170 18.63 -3.77 -1.04
N SER A 171 18.22 -3.91 0.23
CA SER A 171 16.81 -3.85 0.61
C SER A 171 16.20 -2.47 0.34
N ASP A 172 16.92 -1.41 0.74
CA ASP A 172 16.46 -0.03 0.55
C ASP A 172 16.40 0.35 -0.93
N ALA A 173 17.35 -0.14 -1.74
CA ALA A 173 17.34 0.03 -3.19
C ALA A 173 16.15 -0.69 -3.85
N LEU A 174 15.80 -1.90 -3.38
CA LEU A 174 14.64 -2.65 -3.87
C LEU A 174 13.32 -1.98 -3.51
N ILE A 175 13.19 -1.41 -2.31
CA ILE A 175 12.00 -0.62 -1.92
C ILE A 175 11.84 0.59 -2.82
N LYS A 176 12.92 1.34 -3.05
CA LYS A 176 12.91 2.52 -3.94
C LYS A 176 12.62 2.15 -5.39
N LEU A 177 13.20 1.06 -5.88
CA LEU A 177 12.87 0.50 -7.19
C LEU A 177 11.38 0.15 -7.28
N GLY A 178 10.83 -0.51 -6.26
CA GLY A 178 9.41 -0.87 -6.18
C GLY A 178 8.51 0.33 -6.37
N TYR A 179 8.70 1.39 -5.57
CA TYR A 179 7.90 2.61 -5.70
C TYR A 179 8.11 3.35 -7.04
N CYS A 180 9.34 3.39 -7.57
CA CYS A 180 9.57 3.96 -8.89
C CYS A 180 8.85 3.15 -9.99
N SER A 181 8.83 1.82 -9.90
CA SER A 181 8.10 0.94 -10.82
C SER A 181 6.59 1.18 -10.77
N VAL A 182 6.02 1.41 -9.57
CA VAL A 182 4.60 1.81 -9.43
C VAL A 182 4.33 3.11 -10.17
N ASN A 183 5.19 4.12 -10.01
CA ASN A 183 5.02 5.42 -10.67
C ASN A 183 5.21 5.36 -12.19
N VAL A 184 5.97 4.39 -12.70
CA VAL A 184 6.08 4.10 -14.15
C VAL A 184 4.87 3.30 -14.66
N GLY A 185 4.08 2.68 -13.77
CA GLY A 185 2.94 1.83 -14.12
C GLY A 185 3.29 0.34 -14.28
N ASP A 186 4.52 -0.08 -13.99
CA ASP A 186 4.94 -1.49 -14.03
C ASP A 186 4.70 -2.17 -12.67
N LEU A 187 3.43 -2.47 -12.39
CA LEU A 187 3.00 -3.11 -11.15
C LEU A 187 3.62 -4.50 -10.93
N PRO A 188 3.78 -5.37 -11.96
CA PRO A 188 4.45 -6.66 -11.78
C PRO A 188 5.90 -6.54 -11.31
N SER A 189 6.67 -5.59 -11.86
CA SER A 189 8.05 -5.38 -11.41
C SER A 189 8.11 -4.72 -10.03
N ALA A 190 7.13 -3.87 -9.69
CA ALA A 190 6.98 -3.35 -8.33
C ALA A 190 6.77 -4.48 -7.31
N ALA A 191 5.78 -5.34 -7.55
CA ALA A 191 5.48 -6.50 -6.71
C ALA A 191 6.71 -7.39 -6.47
N ARG A 192 7.43 -7.73 -7.55
CA ARG A 192 8.69 -8.50 -7.45
C ARG A 192 9.75 -7.79 -6.63
N SER A 193 9.91 -6.48 -6.81
CA SER A 193 10.89 -5.67 -6.07
C SER A 193 10.59 -5.66 -4.57
N PHE A 194 9.31 -5.50 -4.18
CA PHE A 194 8.89 -5.56 -2.78
C PHE A 194 9.06 -6.95 -2.16
N ARG A 195 8.75 -8.03 -2.91
CA ARG A 195 8.97 -9.41 -2.44
C ARG A 195 10.47 -9.67 -2.20
N LEU A 196 11.33 -9.28 -3.14
CA LEU A 196 12.78 -9.38 -2.98
C LEU A 196 13.29 -8.53 -1.81
N ALA A 197 12.74 -7.32 -1.61
CA ALA A 197 13.08 -6.48 -0.46
C ALA A 197 12.73 -7.18 0.86
N SER A 198 11.55 -7.81 0.94
CA SER A 198 11.14 -8.58 2.13
C SER A 198 12.13 -9.71 2.44
N LEU A 199 12.47 -10.53 1.45
CA LEU A 199 13.43 -11.62 1.60
C LEU A 199 14.81 -11.10 2.05
N SER A 200 15.23 -9.94 1.52
CA SER A 200 16.47 -9.28 1.93
C SER A 200 16.41 -8.77 3.38
N TYR A 201 15.28 -8.21 3.82
CA TYR A 201 15.09 -7.77 5.21
C TYR A 201 15.02 -8.94 6.19
N GLN A 202 14.45 -10.09 5.79
CA GLN A 202 14.46 -11.31 6.60
C GLN A 202 15.89 -11.79 6.87
N LYS A 203 16.75 -11.82 5.84
CA LYS A 203 18.18 -12.15 6.01
C LYS A 203 18.91 -11.17 6.94
N ALA A 204 18.44 -9.93 7.01
CA ALA A 204 18.99 -8.89 7.89
C ALA A 204 18.30 -8.81 9.27
N GLU A 205 17.42 -9.78 9.60
CA GLU A 205 16.66 -9.86 10.85
C GLU A 205 15.82 -8.60 11.14
N LYS A 206 15.39 -7.88 10.08
CA LYS A 206 14.50 -6.72 10.19
C LYS A 206 13.06 -7.15 9.93
N THR A 207 12.47 -7.86 10.88
CA THR A 207 11.14 -8.48 10.75
C THR A 207 10.02 -7.50 10.39
N GLU A 208 10.02 -6.30 10.99
CA GLU A 208 9.02 -5.26 10.69
C GLU A 208 9.11 -4.78 9.24
N ASP A 209 10.32 -4.45 8.77
CA ASP A 209 10.57 -4.02 7.40
C ASP A 209 10.22 -5.12 6.39
N ALA A 210 10.55 -6.37 6.72
CA ALA A 210 10.20 -7.53 5.92
C ALA A 210 8.68 -7.70 5.76
N ALA A 211 7.92 -7.59 6.87
CA ALA A 211 6.47 -7.72 6.84
C ALA A 211 5.80 -6.60 6.04
N MET A 212 6.27 -5.36 6.20
CA MET A 212 5.77 -4.21 5.43
C MET A 212 6.05 -4.35 3.93
N ALA A 213 7.26 -4.78 3.55
CA ALA A 213 7.60 -5.04 2.16
C ALA A 213 6.77 -6.20 1.57
N MET A 214 6.54 -7.27 2.34
CA MET A 214 5.71 -8.40 1.88
C MET A 214 4.25 -8.00 1.67
N ARG A 215 3.71 -7.13 2.54
CA ARG A 215 2.38 -6.53 2.36
C ARG A 215 2.28 -5.74 1.06
N GLU A 216 3.26 -4.88 0.77
CA GLU A 216 3.27 -4.13 -0.50
C GLU A 216 3.35 -5.08 -1.70
N ALA A 217 4.16 -6.14 -1.62
CA ALA A 217 4.23 -7.14 -2.67
C ALA A 217 2.85 -7.74 -2.98
N ALA A 218 2.13 -8.24 -1.97
CA ALA A 218 0.78 -8.80 -2.14
C ALA A 218 -0.19 -7.78 -2.75
N SER A 219 -0.20 -6.55 -2.24
CA SER A 219 -1.05 -5.45 -2.75
C SER A 219 -0.83 -5.19 -4.25
N TYR A 220 0.42 -5.09 -4.70
CA TYR A 220 0.72 -4.87 -6.11
C TYR A 220 0.53 -6.10 -6.98
N MET A 221 0.69 -7.31 -6.44
CA MET A 221 0.36 -8.54 -7.17
C MET A 221 -1.12 -8.55 -7.55
N MET A 222 -2.00 -8.25 -6.58
CA MET A 222 -3.46 -8.22 -6.76
C MET A 222 -3.87 -7.13 -7.75
N ARG A 223 -3.35 -5.91 -7.58
CA ARG A 223 -3.64 -4.79 -8.48
C ARG A 223 -3.14 -5.02 -9.91
N SER A 224 -2.06 -5.77 -10.10
CA SER A 224 -1.51 -6.02 -11.44
C SER A 224 -2.34 -7.01 -12.26
N GLN A 225 -3.08 -7.91 -11.62
CA GLN A 225 -3.80 -9.03 -12.24
C GLN A 225 -2.91 -9.93 -13.14
N LYS A 226 -1.59 -9.92 -12.94
CA LYS A 226 -0.61 -10.73 -13.69
C LYS A 226 -0.08 -11.94 -12.92
N PHE A 227 -0.41 -12.06 -11.64
CA PHE A 227 -0.01 -13.19 -10.79
C PHE A 227 -1.19 -14.13 -10.61
N SER A 228 -0.88 -15.42 -10.48
CA SER A 228 -1.91 -16.41 -10.15
C SER A 228 -2.47 -16.17 -8.75
N LYS A 229 -3.71 -16.64 -8.53
CA LYS A 229 -4.32 -16.62 -7.19
C LYS A 229 -3.45 -17.36 -6.15
N ALA A 230 -2.79 -18.44 -6.56
CA ALA A 230 -1.91 -19.22 -5.67
C ALA A 230 -0.72 -18.39 -5.17
N GLU A 231 -0.01 -17.69 -6.07
CA GLU A 231 1.15 -16.85 -5.70
C GLU A 231 0.76 -15.71 -4.75
N VAL A 232 -0.41 -15.10 -4.95
CA VAL A 232 -0.91 -14.05 -4.05
C VAL A 232 -1.19 -14.63 -2.66
N LEU A 233 -1.87 -15.77 -2.59
CA LEU A 233 -2.22 -16.41 -1.31
C LEU A 233 -0.97 -16.90 -0.55
N GLU A 234 0.03 -17.40 -1.25
CA GLU A 234 1.33 -17.75 -0.69
C GLU A 234 2.02 -16.50 -0.10
N THR A 235 2.07 -15.40 -0.85
CA THR A 235 2.65 -14.13 -0.38
C THR A 235 1.93 -13.57 0.85
N LEU A 236 0.60 -13.70 0.92
CA LEU A 236 -0.18 -13.31 2.09
C LEU A 236 0.10 -14.20 3.31
N ALA A 237 0.26 -15.52 3.10
CA ALA A 237 0.62 -16.45 4.16
C ALA A 237 2.03 -16.16 4.72
N GLU A 238 3.00 -15.89 3.85
CA GLU A 238 4.35 -15.46 4.25
C GLU A 238 4.30 -14.15 5.05
N CYS A 239 3.53 -13.15 4.59
CA CYS A 239 3.34 -11.88 5.31
C CYS A 239 2.75 -12.10 6.71
N ALA A 240 1.77 -12.99 6.84
CA ALA A 240 1.16 -13.34 8.12
C ALA A 240 2.12 -14.10 9.05
N GLN A 241 3.01 -14.94 8.52
CA GLN A 241 4.04 -15.60 9.31
C GLN A 241 5.02 -14.59 9.88
N LEU A 242 5.46 -13.60 9.09
CA LEU A 242 6.35 -12.53 9.54
C LEU A 242 5.74 -11.71 10.69
N CYS A 243 4.42 -11.58 10.74
CA CYS A 243 3.72 -10.86 11.81
C CYS A 243 3.92 -11.50 13.19
N SER A 244 4.25 -12.80 13.29
CA SER A 244 4.49 -13.49 14.57
C SER A 244 5.71 -12.95 15.32
N GLY A 245 6.69 -12.37 14.63
CA GLY A 245 7.90 -11.82 15.22
C GLY A 245 7.85 -10.31 15.53
N ILE A 246 6.68 -9.66 15.36
CA ILE A 246 6.55 -8.21 15.55
C ILE A 246 6.05 -7.91 16.98
N THR A 247 6.83 -7.11 17.72
CA THR A 247 6.48 -6.69 19.08
C THR A 247 5.65 -5.40 19.11
N ASN A 248 5.80 -4.54 18.10
CA ASN A 248 5.05 -3.30 17.97
C ASN A 248 3.57 -3.57 17.66
N GLN A 249 2.73 -3.41 18.67
CA GLN A 249 1.29 -3.71 18.60
C GLN A 249 0.54 -2.83 17.60
N ASP A 250 0.89 -1.54 17.46
CA ASP A 250 0.20 -0.66 16.50
C ASP A 250 0.53 -1.02 15.04
N LEU A 251 1.78 -1.40 14.77
CA LEU A 251 2.17 -1.93 13.46
C LEU A 251 1.50 -3.29 13.20
N LEU A 252 1.51 -4.19 14.18
CA LEU A 252 0.94 -5.53 14.08
C LEU A 252 -0.57 -5.49 13.79
N GLY A 253 -1.32 -4.65 14.49
CA GLY A 253 -2.76 -4.46 14.25
C GLY A 253 -3.05 -3.93 12.84
N ARG A 254 -2.23 -2.99 12.33
CA ARG A 254 -2.34 -2.49 10.96
C ARG A 254 -2.03 -3.56 9.92
N LEU A 255 -0.98 -4.35 10.12
CA LEU A 255 -0.62 -5.46 9.22
C LEU A 255 -1.74 -6.50 9.16
N TYR A 256 -2.28 -6.93 10.30
CA TYR A 256 -3.39 -7.88 10.30
C TYR A 256 -4.66 -7.33 9.64
N ASN A 257 -4.97 -6.04 9.81
CA ASN A 257 -6.07 -5.43 9.07
C ASN A 257 -5.82 -5.47 7.56
N HIS A 258 -4.61 -5.14 7.10
CA HIS A 258 -4.27 -5.20 5.66
C HIS A 258 -4.31 -6.63 5.11
N ILE A 259 -3.78 -7.60 5.84
CA ILE A 259 -3.85 -9.02 5.46
C ILE A 259 -5.32 -9.47 5.38
N GLY A 260 -6.16 -9.07 6.35
CA GLY A 260 -7.59 -9.33 6.33
C GLY A 260 -8.28 -8.76 5.10
N LEU A 261 -7.99 -7.51 4.74
CA LEU A 261 -8.51 -6.87 3.53
C LEU A 261 -8.10 -7.62 2.25
N HIS A 262 -6.83 -8.01 2.13
CA HIS A 262 -6.37 -8.76 0.95
C HIS A 262 -6.99 -10.15 0.86
N TYR A 263 -7.17 -10.86 1.98
CA TYR A 263 -7.94 -12.11 1.95
C TYR A 263 -9.40 -11.89 1.55
N ALA A 264 -10.01 -10.78 1.97
CA ALA A 264 -11.39 -10.42 1.58
C ALA A 264 -11.49 -10.16 0.07
N GLU A 265 -10.57 -9.38 -0.48
CA GLU A 265 -10.45 -9.12 -1.93
C GLU A 265 -10.21 -10.41 -2.74
N MET A 266 -9.51 -11.41 -2.16
CA MET A 266 -9.32 -12.73 -2.76
C MET A 266 -10.49 -13.70 -2.53
N MET A 267 -11.58 -13.23 -1.91
CA MET A 267 -12.78 -13.99 -1.54
C MET A 267 -12.51 -15.14 -0.55
N CYS A 268 -11.41 -15.04 0.21
CA CYS A 268 -11.03 -15.98 1.27
C CYS A 268 -11.58 -15.51 2.62
N PHE A 269 -12.92 -15.45 2.73
CA PHE A 269 -13.62 -14.78 3.84
C PHE A 269 -13.31 -15.34 5.23
N HIS A 270 -13.12 -16.66 5.36
CA HIS A 270 -12.71 -17.26 6.63
C HIS A 270 -11.34 -16.75 7.12
N GLN A 271 -10.36 -16.62 6.23
CA GLN A 271 -9.05 -16.06 6.57
C GLN A 271 -9.15 -14.56 6.85
N ALA A 272 -9.94 -13.83 6.07
CA ALA A 272 -10.18 -12.41 6.30
C ALA A 272 -10.73 -12.16 7.71
N GLY A 273 -11.78 -12.89 8.11
CA GLY A 273 -12.36 -12.82 9.45
C GLY A 273 -11.35 -13.13 10.56
N LYS A 274 -10.54 -14.20 10.39
CA LYS A 274 -9.47 -14.56 11.32
C LYS A 274 -8.48 -13.41 11.54
N TYR A 275 -8.02 -12.74 10.49
CA TYR A 275 -7.05 -11.64 10.62
C TYR A 275 -7.68 -10.33 11.12
N PHE A 276 -8.94 -10.03 10.77
CA PHE A 276 -9.65 -8.92 11.40
C PHE A 276 -9.88 -9.15 12.90
N MET A 277 -10.18 -10.37 13.34
CA MET A 277 -10.27 -10.71 14.77
C MET A 277 -8.92 -10.56 15.47
N LYS A 278 -7.82 -11.01 14.87
CA LYS A 278 -6.46 -10.78 15.40
C LYS A 278 -6.16 -9.29 15.53
N ALA A 279 -6.48 -8.49 14.51
CA ALA A 279 -6.35 -7.04 14.59
C ALA A 279 -7.19 -6.47 15.74
N MET A 280 -8.45 -6.88 15.89
CA MET A 280 -9.35 -6.44 16.96
C MET A 280 -8.80 -6.74 18.36
N GLN A 281 -8.22 -7.93 18.58
CA GLN A 281 -7.66 -8.33 19.87
C GLN A 281 -6.49 -7.43 20.30
N ILE A 282 -5.60 -7.08 19.37
CA ILE A 282 -4.47 -6.17 19.62
C ILE A 282 -4.95 -4.76 19.96
N CYS A 283 -6.13 -4.41 19.44
CA CYS A 283 -6.72 -3.09 19.52
C CYS A 283 -7.53 -2.84 20.81
N SER A 284 -7.31 -3.61 21.87
CA SER A 284 -8.12 -3.57 23.10
C SER A 284 -7.58 -2.65 24.21
N GLY A 285 -6.56 -1.82 23.96
CA GLY A 285 -5.92 -0.95 24.98
C GLY A 285 -6.37 0.53 24.99
N ALA A 286 -6.04 1.26 26.06
CA ALA A 286 -6.40 2.67 26.30
C ALA A 286 -5.94 3.67 25.22
N ASN A 287 -5.01 3.28 24.35
CA ASN A 287 -4.51 4.10 23.24
C ASN A 287 -5.16 3.77 21.88
N PHE A 288 -6.19 2.91 21.86
CA PHE A 288 -6.82 2.53 20.61
C PHE A 288 -7.87 3.53 20.15
N SER A 289 -7.73 3.99 18.91
CA SER A 289 -8.66 4.94 18.31
C SER A 289 -10.03 4.30 18.10
N ILE A 290 -11.08 4.95 18.60
CA ILE A 290 -12.48 4.59 18.35
C ILE A 290 -12.74 4.42 16.85
N ARG A 291 -12.12 5.25 16.00
CA ARG A 291 -12.22 5.14 14.54
C ARG A 291 -11.66 3.81 14.02
N LYS A 292 -10.48 3.40 14.48
CA LYS A 292 -9.87 2.12 14.07
C LYS A 292 -10.76 0.94 14.51
N ARG A 293 -11.42 1.04 15.67
CA ARG A 293 -12.41 0.03 16.14
C ARG A 293 -13.59 -0.07 15.20
N ALA A 294 -14.19 1.08 14.86
CA ALA A 294 -15.33 1.15 13.95
C ALA A 294 -15.02 0.51 12.59
N VAL A 295 -13.83 0.80 12.03
CA VAL A 295 -13.36 0.18 10.78
C VAL A 295 -13.25 -1.33 10.89
N LEU A 296 -12.64 -1.86 11.95
CA LEU A 296 -12.50 -3.31 12.13
C LEU A 296 -13.85 -4.01 12.33
N LEU A 297 -14.77 -3.40 13.08
CA LEU A 297 -16.14 -3.90 13.25
C LEU A 297 -16.89 -3.92 11.93
N GLN A 298 -16.80 -2.85 11.15
CA GLN A 298 -17.40 -2.77 9.81
C GLN A 298 -16.85 -3.86 8.89
N ASN A 299 -15.54 -4.08 8.89
CA ASN A 299 -14.89 -5.14 8.11
C ASN A 299 -15.36 -6.53 8.56
N LEU A 300 -15.41 -6.80 9.86
CA LEU A 300 -15.93 -8.07 10.39
C LEU A 300 -17.38 -8.29 9.98
N GLY A 301 -18.25 -7.29 10.14
CA GLY A 301 -19.65 -7.37 9.74
C GLY A 301 -19.81 -7.71 8.26
N ALA A 302 -18.99 -7.10 7.39
CA ALA A 302 -19.00 -7.39 5.96
C ALA A 302 -18.55 -8.83 5.66
N ILE A 303 -17.54 -9.34 6.37
CA ILE A 303 -17.13 -10.75 6.26
C ILE A 303 -18.24 -11.71 6.70
N TYR A 304 -18.93 -11.41 7.81
CA TYR A 304 -20.04 -12.25 8.25
C TYR A 304 -21.23 -12.22 7.28
N ASN A 305 -21.51 -11.07 6.65
CA ASN A 305 -22.46 -10.99 5.54
C ASN A 305 -22.04 -11.88 4.36
N ALA A 306 -20.77 -11.83 3.96
CA ALA A 306 -20.24 -12.65 2.86
C ALA A 306 -20.23 -14.16 3.17
N LEU A 307 -20.17 -14.53 4.45
CA LEU A 307 -20.29 -15.90 4.94
C LEU A 307 -21.75 -16.33 5.20
N CYS A 308 -22.74 -15.48 4.87
CA CYS A 308 -24.17 -15.70 5.14
C CYS A 308 -24.50 -15.90 6.63
N GLN A 309 -23.66 -15.40 7.54
CA GLN A 309 -23.85 -15.45 8.99
C GLN A 309 -24.43 -14.11 9.46
N TYR A 310 -25.68 -13.86 9.07
CA TYR A 310 -26.31 -12.55 9.17
C TYR A 310 -26.50 -12.10 10.62
N GLU A 311 -26.81 -13.00 11.56
CA GLU A 311 -26.97 -12.70 12.98
C GLU A 311 -25.67 -12.15 13.60
N ASN A 312 -24.53 -12.73 13.24
CA ASN A 312 -23.22 -12.21 13.65
C ASN A 312 -22.97 -10.83 13.02
N SER A 313 -23.31 -10.66 11.73
CA SER A 313 -23.16 -9.40 11.03
C SER A 313 -23.95 -8.25 11.68
N LEU A 314 -25.18 -8.53 12.14
CA LEU A 314 -26.02 -7.54 12.84
C LEU A 314 -25.28 -6.91 14.02
N ARG A 315 -24.63 -7.73 14.86
CA ARG A 315 -23.89 -7.27 16.04
C ARG A 315 -22.77 -6.30 15.64
N TYR A 316 -21.94 -6.69 14.68
CA TYR A 316 -20.77 -5.91 14.28
C TYR A 316 -21.14 -4.62 13.54
N HIS A 317 -22.11 -4.65 12.62
CA HIS A 317 -22.52 -3.45 11.91
C HIS A 317 -23.29 -2.46 12.80
N SER A 318 -24.09 -2.95 13.75
CA SER A 318 -24.75 -2.09 14.74
C SER A 318 -23.73 -1.33 15.60
N GLU A 319 -22.72 -2.04 16.13
CA GLU A 319 -21.66 -1.40 16.92
C GLU A 319 -20.83 -0.42 16.07
N ALA A 320 -20.47 -0.80 14.84
CA ALA A 320 -19.77 0.10 13.92
C ALA A 320 -20.56 1.39 13.62
N ALA A 321 -21.86 1.26 13.31
CA ALA A 321 -22.74 2.40 13.05
C ALA A 321 -22.85 3.32 14.27
N HIS A 322 -22.96 2.76 15.47
CA HIS A 322 -22.97 3.53 16.71
C HIS A 322 -21.68 4.34 16.89
N LEU A 323 -20.52 3.71 16.71
CA LEU A 323 -19.23 4.39 16.84
C LEU A 323 -19.02 5.47 15.77
N TYR A 324 -19.37 5.22 14.51
CA TYR A 324 -19.31 6.24 13.47
C TYR A 324 -20.26 7.41 13.73
N GLY A 325 -21.44 7.15 14.30
CA GLY A 325 -22.36 8.19 14.77
C GLY A 325 -21.73 9.06 15.86
N ALA A 326 -21.09 8.45 16.87
CA ALA A 326 -20.38 9.18 17.93
C ALA A 326 -19.21 10.02 17.38
N LEU A 327 -18.54 9.54 16.33
CA LEU A 327 -17.48 10.25 15.61
C LEU A 327 -17.99 11.31 14.62
N ARG A 328 -19.31 11.41 14.41
CA ARG A 328 -19.96 12.25 13.38
C ARG A 328 -19.51 11.94 11.96
N GLU A 329 -19.10 10.70 11.70
CA GLU A 329 -18.70 10.20 10.38
C GLU A 329 -19.91 9.65 9.64
N ARG A 330 -20.83 10.54 9.24
CA ARG A 330 -22.14 10.16 8.68
C ARG A 330 -22.04 9.27 7.43
N ASN A 331 -21.05 9.47 6.57
CA ASN A 331 -20.85 8.60 5.40
C ASN A 331 -20.56 7.13 5.81
N ALA A 332 -19.59 6.92 6.71
CA ALA A 332 -19.24 5.57 7.19
C ALA A 332 -20.34 4.94 8.06
N GLN A 333 -21.08 5.78 8.80
CA GLN A 333 -22.29 5.36 9.51
C GLN A 333 -23.35 4.84 8.52
N GLY A 334 -23.64 5.59 7.45
CA GLY A 334 -24.58 5.20 6.40
C GLY A 334 -24.21 3.86 5.74
N GLN A 335 -22.93 3.64 5.45
CA GLN A 335 -22.45 2.36 4.92
C GLN A 335 -22.68 1.19 5.90
N SER A 336 -22.43 1.41 7.19
CA SER A 336 -22.65 0.39 8.22
C SER A 336 -24.14 0.07 8.40
N LEU A 337 -25.00 1.10 8.37
CA LEU A 337 -26.46 0.97 8.42
C LEU A 337 -27.02 0.24 7.19
N CYS A 338 -26.49 0.49 5.99
CA CYS A 338 -26.86 -0.27 4.80
C CYS A 338 -26.57 -1.76 4.95
N ASN A 339 -25.37 -2.11 5.42
CA ASN A 339 -24.99 -3.51 5.57
C ASN A 339 -25.76 -4.19 6.71
N LEU A 340 -26.15 -3.43 7.73
CA LEU A 340 -27.07 -3.88 8.78
C LEU A 340 -28.46 -4.17 8.21
N ALA A 341 -29.01 -3.25 7.41
CA ALA A 341 -30.29 -3.43 6.71
C ALA A 341 -30.28 -4.63 5.76
N TYR A 342 -29.19 -4.81 5.01
CA TYR A 342 -28.99 -5.98 4.16
C TYR A 342 -29.07 -7.29 4.98
N ALA A 343 -28.37 -7.37 6.11
CA ALA A 343 -28.42 -8.56 6.97
C ALA A 343 -29.85 -8.84 7.49
N TYR A 344 -30.60 -7.82 7.91
CA TYR A 344 -32.03 -7.98 8.28
C TYR A 344 -32.89 -8.46 7.11
N SER A 345 -32.66 -7.94 5.91
CA SER A 345 -33.37 -8.37 4.70
C SER A 345 -33.09 -9.84 4.38
N GLN A 346 -31.86 -10.33 4.56
CA GLN A 346 -31.52 -11.75 4.36
C GLN A 346 -32.16 -12.65 5.41
N LEU A 347 -32.35 -12.13 6.63
CA LEU A 347 -33.13 -12.78 7.69
C LEU A 347 -34.66 -12.63 7.50
N LYS A 348 -35.10 -11.99 6.41
CA LYS A 348 -36.51 -11.71 6.08
C LYS A 348 -37.24 -10.86 7.11
N ASN A 349 -36.49 -10.13 7.93
CA ASN A 349 -37.03 -9.10 8.81
C ASN A 349 -37.06 -7.78 8.05
N TYR A 350 -38.01 -7.69 7.11
CA TYR A 350 -38.10 -6.58 6.17
C TYR A 350 -38.45 -5.25 6.84
N ASP A 351 -39.22 -5.27 7.94
CA ASP A 351 -39.53 -4.06 8.72
C ASP A 351 -38.26 -3.40 9.28
N MET A 352 -37.38 -4.20 9.88
CA MET A 352 -36.09 -3.70 10.39
C MET A 352 -35.13 -3.32 9.26
N ALA A 353 -35.15 -4.06 8.14
CA ALA A 353 -34.37 -3.72 6.97
C ALA A 353 -34.77 -2.34 6.43
N GLU A 354 -36.07 -2.07 6.30
CA GLU A 354 -36.56 -0.78 5.83
C GLU A 354 -36.14 0.35 6.77
N TYR A 355 -36.34 0.17 8.09
CA TYR A 355 -35.92 1.14 9.10
C TYR A 355 -34.44 1.52 8.96
N TYR A 356 -33.54 0.54 8.89
CA TYR A 356 -32.10 0.82 8.81
C TYR A 356 -31.67 1.35 7.45
N TYR A 357 -32.35 0.98 6.36
CA TYR A 357 -32.12 1.62 5.08
C TYR A 357 -32.55 3.10 5.11
N GLN A 358 -33.69 3.45 5.70
CA GLN A 358 -34.10 4.86 5.84
C GLN A 358 -33.09 5.66 6.68
N GLU A 359 -32.58 5.09 7.78
CA GLU A 359 -31.52 5.71 8.58
C GLU A 359 -30.22 5.90 7.80
N ALA A 360 -29.86 4.93 6.95
CA ALA A 360 -28.73 5.06 6.03
C ALA A 360 -28.95 6.16 4.98
N LEU A 361 -30.17 6.28 4.45
CA LEU A 361 -30.54 7.33 3.50
C LEU A 361 -30.32 8.71 4.11
N ASN A 362 -30.83 8.91 5.32
CA ASN A 362 -30.65 10.15 6.09
C ASN A 362 -29.16 10.47 6.26
N ALA A 363 -28.34 9.47 6.57
CA ALA A 363 -26.90 9.65 6.72
C ALA A 363 -26.18 10.07 5.43
N PHE A 364 -26.57 9.51 4.28
CA PHE A 364 -25.99 9.90 3.00
C PHE A 364 -26.53 11.25 2.48
N VAL A 365 -27.78 11.60 2.81
CA VAL A 365 -28.34 12.92 2.51
C VAL A 365 -27.58 14.02 3.26
N ASP A 366 -27.28 13.82 4.55
CA ASP A 366 -26.55 14.79 5.38
C ASP A 366 -25.18 15.18 4.80
N VAL A 367 -24.53 14.26 4.08
CA VAL A 367 -23.20 14.47 3.47
C VAL A 367 -23.25 14.65 1.94
N GLY A 368 -24.43 14.65 1.34
CA GLY A 368 -24.60 14.78 -0.12
C GLY A 368 -24.03 13.61 -0.94
N ASP A 369 -23.92 12.41 -0.36
CA ASP A 369 -23.42 11.23 -1.06
C ASP A 369 -24.50 10.63 -1.96
N LEU A 370 -24.53 11.06 -3.22
CA LEU A 370 -25.49 10.61 -4.22
C LEU A 370 -25.37 9.10 -4.52
N TYR A 371 -24.16 8.54 -4.45
CA TYR A 371 -23.94 7.12 -4.71
C TYR A 371 -24.45 6.25 -3.56
N GLY A 372 -24.21 6.67 -2.31
CA GLY A 372 -24.79 6.04 -1.14
C GLY A 372 -26.33 6.11 -1.13
N GLN A 373 -26.91 7.27 -1.47
CA GLN A 373 -28.36 7.43 -1.59
C GLN A 373 -28.96 6.47 -2.63
N GLN A 374 -28.33 6.35 -3.80
CA GLN A 374 -28.77 5.42 -4.84
C GLN A 374 -28.76 3.96 -4.34
N GLN A 375 -27.68 3.51 -3.69
CA GLN A 375 -27.60 2.15 -3.15
C GLN A 375 -28.68 1.86 -2.11
N VAL A 376 -28.99 2.84 -1.26
CA VAL A 376 -30.05 2.71 -0.26
C VAL A 376 -31.42 2.61 -0.92
N CYS A 377 -31.71 3.45 -1.92
CA CYS A 377 -32.97 3.34 -2.66
C CYS A 377 -33.12 1.96 -3.33
N GLU A 378 -32.03 1.37 -3.84
CA GLU A 378 -32.03 0.00 -4.36
C GLU A 378 -32.36 -1.07 -3.29
N GLY A 379 -31.95 -0.83 -2.04
CA GLY A 379 -32.26 -1.71 -0.91
C GLY A 379 -33.69 -1.56 -0.40
N LEU A 380 -34.18 -0.33 -0.30
CA LEU A 380 -35.56 0.00 0.07
C LEU A 380 -36.55 -0.57 -0.94
N ASP A 381 -36.24 -0.46 -2.23
CA ASP A 381 -37.11 -0.96 -3.30
C ASP A 381 -37.44 -2.45 -3.15
N ALA A 382 -36.41 -3.26 -2.87
CA ALA A 382 -36.53 -4.70 -2.78
C ALA A 382 -37.19 -5.10 -1.47
N THR A 383 -36.93 -4.34 -0.40
CA THR A 383 -37.54 -4.54 0.92
C THR A 383 -39.04 -4.23 0.89
N SER A 384 -39.45 -3.08 0.37
CA SER A 384 -40.87 -2.69 0.24
C SER A 384 -41.63 -3.62 -0.70
N PHE A 385 -41.00 -4.09 -1.80
CA PHE A 385 -41.61 -5.10 -2.66
C PHE A 385 -41.88 -6.42 -1.90
N CYS A 386 -40.95 -6.86 -1.05
CA CYS A 386 -41.14 -8.06 -0.22
C CYS A 386 -42.17 -7.88 0.91
N LEU A 387 -42.40 -6.65 1.37
CA LEU A 387 -43.49 -6.32 2.31
C LEU A 387 -44.86 -6.26 1.64
N GLY A 388 -44.92 -6.27 0.29
CA GLY A 388 -46.16 -6.14 -0.47
C GLY A 388 -46.62 -4.69 -0.67
N ASP A 389 -45.85 -3.70 -0.19
CA ASP A 389 -46.12 -2.28 -0.44
C ASP A 389 -45.56 -1.86 -1.81
N SER A 390 -46.32 -2.19 -2.85
CA SER A 390 -45.95 -1.90 -4.24
C SER A 390 -45.88 -0.39 -4.54
N ASP A 391 -46.69 0.43 -3.87
CA ASP A 391 -46.72 1.89 -4.09
C ASP A 391 -45.45 2.55 -3.55
N GLN A 392 -45.03 2.15 -2.34
CA GLN A 392 -43.81 2.66 -1.74
C GLN A 392 -42.57 2.16 -2.49
N ALA A 393 -42.55 0.90 -2.92
CA ALA A 393 -41.48 0.37 -3.77
C ALA A 393 -41.33 1.19 -5.06
N ILE A 394 -42.44 1.49 -5.76
CA ILE A 394 -42.45 2.33 -6.98
C ILE A 394 -41.93 3.75 -6.69
N SER A 395 -42.27 4.32 -5.53
CA SER A 395 -41.74 5.62 -5.11
C SER A 395 -40.21 5.59 -4.98
N TYR A 396 -39.66 4.58 -4.29
CA TYR A 396 -38.21 4.43 -4.15
C TYR A 396 -37.50 4.16 -5.47
N TYR A 397 -38.08 3.34 -6.36
CA TYR A 397 -37.58 3.15 -7.71
C TYR A 397 -37.48 4.47 -8.49
N LYS A 398 -38.50 5.32 -8.43
CA LYS A 398 -38.50 6.65 -9.08
C LYS A 398 -37.46 7.59 -8.48
N GLN A 399 -37.28 7.57 -7.17
CA GLN A 399 -36.25 8.35 -6.48
C GLN A 399 -34.85 7.91 -6.91
N ALA A 400 -34.56 6.60 -6.95
CA ALA A 400 -33.30 6.06 -7.46
C ALA A 400 -33.02 6.54 -8.90
N LEU A 401 -33.99 6.43 -9.81
CA LEU A 401 -33.88 6.88 -11.21
C LEU A 401 -33.62 8.39 -11.33
N THR A 402 -34.21 9.20 -10.45
CA THR A 402 -33.94 10.64 -10.41
C THR A 402 -32.50 10.92 -9.97
N LEU A 403 -31.97 10.18 -9.00
CA LEU A 403 -30.59 10.29 -8.55
C LEU A 403 -29.59 9.85 -9.64
N PHE A 404 -29.90 8.78 -10.37
CA PHE A 404 -29.15 8.35 -11.56
C PHE A 404 -29.07 9.41 -12.67
N GLY A 405 -30.07 10.29 -12.78
CA GLY A 405 -30.06 11.40 -13.73
C GLY A 405 -29.19 12.59 -13.27
N LYS A 406 -28.96 12.71 -11.96
CA LYS A 406 -28.14 13.78 -11.37
C LYS A 406 -26.66 13.41 -11.28
N SER A 407 -26.34 12.12 -11.21
CA SER A 407 -24.96 11.62 -11.17
C SER A 407 -24.38 11.41 -12.57
N LYS A 408 -23.18 11.94 -12.82
CA LYS A 408 -22.43 11.70 -14.08
C LYS A 408 -21.68 10.37 -14.10
N GLU A 409 -21.61 9.67 -12.96
CA GLU A 409 -20.69 8.54 -12.74
C GLU A 409 -21.41 7.18 -12.66
N THR A 410 -22.73 7.14 -12.86
CA THR A 410 -23.49 5.90 -12.74
C THR A 410 -23.50 5.10 -14.04
N SER A 411 -23.15 3.81 -13.93
CA SER A 411 -23.22 2.85 -15.05
C SER A 411 -24.65 2.71 -15.59
N ASP A 412 -24.79 2.75 -16.92
CA ASP A 412 -26.07 2.52 -17.59
C ASP A 412 -26.71 1.18 -17.18
N LEU A 413 -25.89 0.18 -16.83
CA LEU A 413 -26.34 -1.13 -16.34
C LEU A 413 -27.10 -1.05 -15.01
N SER A 414 -26.67 -0.18 -14.09
CA SER A 414 -27.36 0.01 -12.81
C SER A 414 -28.72 0.67 -13.01
N ARG A 415 -28.80 1.63 -13.93
CA ARG A 415 -30.05 2.28 -14.32
C ARG A 415 -31.01 1.29 -14.96
N GLU A 416 -30.53 0.45 -15.89
CA GLU A 416 -31.35 -0.59 -16.53
C GLU A 416 -31.88 -1.62 -15.53
N ARG A 417 -31.06 -2.07 -14.57
CA ARG A 417 -31.48 -2.98 -13.50
C ARG A 417 -32.63 -2.41 -12.68
N VAL A 418 -32.53 -1.14 -12.27
CA VAL A 418 -33.58 -0.45 -11.50
C VAL A 418 -34.84 -0.25 -12.33
N LEU A 419 -34.72 0.06 -13.63
CA LEU A 419 -35.87 0.13 -14.54
C LEU A 419 -36.57 -1.23 -14.71
N GLY A 420 -35.81 -2.32 -14.77
CA GLY A 420 -36.35 -3.68 -14.83
C GLY A 420 -37.21 -4.00 -13.60
N LYS A 421 -36.66 -3.76 -12.41
CA LYS A 421 -37.39 -3.96 -11.16
C LYS A 421 -38.62 -3.06 -11.02
N LEU A 422 -38.54 -1.79 -11.42
CA LEU A 422 -39.70 -0.88 -11.45
C LEU A 422 -40.82 -1.44 -12.35
N ARG A 423 -40.46 -1.98 -13.52
CA ARG A 423 -41.43 -2.59 -14.43
C ARG A 423 -42.12 -3.79 -13.78
N ASP A 424 -41.38 -4.59 -13.02
CA ASP A 424 -41.93 -5.75 -12.32
C ASP A 424 -42.85 -5.33 -11.16
N ALA A 425 -42.47 -4.29 -10.40
CA ALA A 425 -43.32 -3.72 -9.35
C ALA A 425 -44.64 -3.14 -9.90
N VAL A 426 -44.58 -2.41 -11.02
CA VAL A 426 -45.79 -1.88 -11.69
C VAL A 426 -46.66 -3.02 -12.23
N LYS A 427 -46.06 -4.06 -12.83
CA LYS A 427 -46.81 -5.24 -13.28
C LYS A 427 -47.53 -5.92 -12.13
N TYR A 428 -46.87 -6.09 -10.99
CA TYR A 428 -47.45 -6.67 -9.78
C TYR A 428 -48.66 -5.86 -9.30
N GLN A 429 -48.54 -4.54 -9.24
CA GLN A 429 -49.65 -3.64 -8.90
C GLN A 429 -50.85 -3.80 -9.85
N THR A 430 -50.60 -3.99 -11.14
CA THR A 430 -51.66 -4.15 -12.14
C THR A 430 -52.30 -5.55 -12.18
N SER A 431 -51.57 -6.61 -11.78
CA SER A 431 -52.02 -8.00 -11.94
C SER A 431 -52.60 -8.64 -10.68
N HIS A 432 -52.36 -8.09 -9.49
CA HIS A 432 -52.76 -8.66 -8.18
C HIS A 432 -52.35 -10.14 -7.97
N GLN A 433 -51.42 -10.67 -8.77
CA GLN A 433 -50.90 -12.03 -8.64
C GLN A 433 -49.49 -11.98 -8.05
N CYS A 434 -49.31 -12.61 -6.89
CA CYS A 434 -48.04 -12.73 -6.18
C CYS A 434 -47.00 -13.46 -7.05
N PRO A 435 -45.84 -12.85 -7.37
CA PRO A 435 -44.83 -13.54 -8.12
C PRO A 435 -44.00 -14.45 -7.20
N VAL A 436 -43.76 -15.65 -7.70
CA VAL A 436 -42.97 -16.75 -7.10
C VAL A 436 -41.47 -16.38 -6.95
N SER A 437 -41.07 -15.12 -7.18
CA SER A 437 -39.67 -14.72 -7.39
C SER A 437 -38.97 -14.04 -6.20
N CYS A 438 -39.55 -14.02 -4.99
CA CYS A 438 -38.83 -13.56 -3.79
C CYS A 438 -37.58 -14.39 -3.44
N ARG A 439 -37.23 -15.42 -4.23
CA ARG A 439 -36.03 -16.25 -4.06
C ARG A 439 -34.74 -15.65 -4.63
N ASP A 440 -34.81 -14.77 -5.65
CA ASP A 440 -33.62 -14.44 -6.46
C ASP A 440 -33.23 -12.95 -6.52
N SER A 441 -34.06 -12.04 -6.01
CA SER A 441 -33.94 -10.58 -6.20
C SER A 441 -32.79 -9.91 -5.44
N PHE A 442 -32.24 -10.52 -4.39
CA PHE A 442 -31.17 -9.94 -3.57
C PHE A 442 -29.76 -10.40 -3.93
N SER A 443 -29.60 -11.29 -4.91
CA SER A 443 -28.27 -11.79 -5.33
C SER A 443 -27.47 -10.77 -6.16
N ASN A 444 -28.08 -9.66 -6.59
CA ASN A 444 -27.52 -8.73 -7.58
C ASN A 444 -27.55 -7.25 -7.15
N THR A 445 -27.42 -6.93 -5.86
CA THR A 445 -27.03 -5.59 -5.41
C THR A 445 -25.50 -5.48 -5.38
N THR A 446 -24.97 -4.47 -6.06
CA THR A 446 -23.56 -4.21 -6.37
C THR A 446 -22.70 -3.79 -5.17
N ALA A 447 -23.08 -4.16 -3.94
CA ALA A 447 -22.16 -4.11 -2.79
C ALA A 447 -21.22 -5.34 -2.74
N ALA A 448 -21.47 -6.38 -3.55
CA ALA A 448 -20.72 -7.64 -3.51
C ALA A 448 -20.40 -8.29 -4.87
N GLN A 449 -20.37 -7.54 -5.99
CA GLN A 449 -20.05 -8.12 -7.30
C GLN A 449 -18.54 -8.16 -7.60
N SER A 450 -17.89 -9.20 -7.06
CA SER A 450 -16.92 -10.00 -7.81
C SER A 450 -16.92 -11.44 -7.28
N SER A 451 -18.03 -12.14 -7.46
CA SER A 451 -18.21 -13.55 -7.07
C SER A 451 -18.66 -14.38 -8.27
N PRO A 452 -17.81 -15.28 -8.81
CA PRO A 452 -18.27 -16.40 -9.61
C PRO A 452 -18.85 -17.48 -8.68
N LYS A 453 -19.88 -18.18 -9.16
CA LYS A 453 -20.55 -19.31 -8.49
C LYS A 453 -19.52 -20.32 -7.94
N VAL A 454 -19.52 -20.54 -6.64
CA VAL A 454 -18.73 -21.59 -5.97
C VAL A 454 -19.54 -22.89 -5.97
N ALA A 455 -18.93 -23.97 -6.44
CA ALA A 455 -19.46 -25.33 -6.36
C ALA A 455 -19.50 -25.78 -4.90
N ARG A 456 -20.58 -26.48 -4.54
CA ARG A 456 -20.74 -27.11 -3.22
C ARG A 456 -19.75 -28.26 -3.09
N ASP A 457 -18.85 -28.17 -2.12
CA ASP A 457 -18.16 -29.35 -1.58
C ASP A 457 -18.92 -29.77 -0.31
N ASP A 458 -19.54 -30.94 -0.38
CA ASP A 458 -20.15 -31.65 0.75
C ASP A 458 -19.06 -32.11 1.70
N HIS A 459 -19.11 -31.73 2.98
CA HIS A 459 -18.64 -32.57 4.08
C HIS A 459 -19.25 -32.16 5.43
N GLY A 460 -20.06 -33.05 5.99
CA GLY A 460 -19.97 -33.52 7.39
C GLY A 460 -20.26 -32.54 8.52
N SER A 461 -21.48 -32.60 9.04
CA SER A 461 -21.93 -32.06 10.33
C SER A 461 -21.11 -32.61 11.52
N VAL A 462 -20.66 -31.74 12.44
CA VAL A 462 -20.43 -32.07 13.87
C VAL A 462 -20.70 -30.81 14.74
N PRO A 463 -21.34 -30.92 15.92
CA PRO A 463 -21.91 -29.80 16.66
C PRO A 463 -20.97 -29.17 17.72
N SER A 464 -21.45 -28.04 18.25
CA SER A 464 -20.93 -27.23 19.37
C SER A 464 -20.82 -27.98 20.70
N GLU A 465 -19.74 -27.73 21.47
CA GLU A 465 -19.77 -27.14 22.82
C GLU A 465 -18.40 -27.14 23.54
N GLN A 466 -18.12 -26.00 24.19
CA GLN A 466 -17.48 -25.76 25.50
C GLN A 466 -16.02 -26.17 25.84
N GLU A 467 -15.37 -25.22 26.53
CA GLU A 467 -14.02 -25.18 27.08
C GLU A 467 -13.81 -26.13 28.27
N THR A 468 -12.61 -26.74 28.42
CA THR A 468 -11.83 -26.81 29.68
C THR A 468 -10.44 -27.46 29.46
N TYR A 469 -9.58 -27.31 30.47
CA TYR A 469 -8.11 -27.28 30.50
C TYR A 469 -7.33 -28.63 30.53
N LEU A 470 -6.01 -28.51 30.24
CA LEU A 470 -4.82 -29.16 30.86
C LEU A 470 -4.24 -30.51 30.34
N TYR A 471 -2.91 -30.46 30.06
CA TYR A 471 -1.80 -31.45 30.01
C TYR A 471 -1.95 -32.85 29.36
N ASP A 472 -1.14 -33.19 28.35
CA ASP A 472 0.18 -33.87 28.44
C ASP A 472 0.57 -34.56 27.11
N GLU A 473 1.87 -34.51 26.76
CA GLU A 473 2.49 -35.38 25.73
C GLU A 473 2.50 -36.85 26.18
N PRO A 474 2.63 -37.81 25.24
CA PRO A 474 3.96 -38.40 25.08
C PRO A 474 4.36 -38.73 23.63
N GLN A 475 5.68 -38.81 23.47
CA GLN A 475 6.42 -39.32 22.32
C GLN A 475 6.06 -40.77 21.96
N ASN A 476 6.12 -41.12 20.67
CA ASN A 476 6.98 -42.22 20.23
C ASN A 476 7.22 -42.22 18.72
N GLU A 477 8.50 -42.39 18.39
CA GLU A 477 9.07 -42.72 17.09
C GLU A 477 8.56 -44.09 16.60
N TYR A 478 8.48 -44.30 15.27
CA TYR A 478 9.16 -45.44 14.64
C TYR A 478 9.28 -45.24 13.12
N SER A 479 10.51 -45.50 12.68
CA SER A 479 11.10 -45.52 11.35
C SER A 479 10.43 -46.44 10.32
N GLY A 480 10.67 -46.17 9.02
CA GLY A 480 10.54 -47.19 7.98
C GLY A 480 10.78 -46.70 6.55
N ASN A 481 12.02 -46.83 6.09
CA ASN A 481 12.49 -46.64 4.70
C ASN A 481 11.76 -47.53 3.67
N GLU A 482 11.70 -47.08 2.40
CA GLU A 482 12.34 -47.71 1.21
C GLU A 482 11.83 -47.03 -0.08
N LYS A 483 12.67 -46.30 -0.84
CA LYS A 483 13.52 -46.77 -1.96
C LYS A 483 12.77 -47.57 -3.03
N LYS A 484 12.54 -46.99 -4.22
CA LYS A 484 13.35 -47.16 -5.46
C LYS A 484 12.55 -46.82 -6.74
N GLN A 485 13.30 -46.20 -7.67
CA GLN A 485 13.30 -46.39 -9.14
C GLN A 485 12.02 -46.04 -9.91
N ARG A 486 12.03 -45.75 -11.20
CA ARG A 486 12.92 -45.21 -12.24
C ARG A 486 12.01 -45.22 -13.49
N ASP A 487 12.43 -44.57 -14.55
CA ASP A 487 11.85 -44.59 -15.91
C ASP A 487 10.78 -43.50 -16.12
N GLY A 488 10.90 -42.52 -17.01
CA GLY A 488 11.68 -42.44 -18.24
C GLY A 488 10.75 -42.63 -19.42
N TYR A 489 10.11 -41.56 -19.92
CA TYR A 489 9.61 -41.49 -21.28
C TYR A 489 9.66 -40.05 -21.82
N THR A 490 10.38 -39.93 -22.93
CA THR A 490 10.49 -38.83 -23.87
C THR A 490 9.33 -38.80 -24.87
N GLU A 491 9.28 -37.70 -25.64
CA GLU A 491 8.50 -37.43 -26.87
C GLU A 491 7.19 -36.65 -26.67
N ARG A 492 6.79 -35.70 -27.52
CA ARG A 492 7.35 -35.06 -28.72
C ARG A 492 6.56 -33.77 -28.97
N SER A 493 7.23 -32.79 -29.55
CA SER A 493 6.67 -31.62 -30.21
C SER A 493 5.71 -31.98 -31.36
N VAL A 494 4.61 -31.24 -31.51
CA VAL A 494 4.00 -30.98 -32.81
C VAL A 494 3.68 -29.49 -32.94
N THR A 495 4.34 -28.91 -33.94
CA THR A 495 4.09 -27.62 -34.57
C THR A 495 2.83 -27.64 -35.42
N SER A 496 2.06 -26.56 -35.44
CA SER A 496 1.45 -26.08 -36.69
C SER A 496 1.33 -24.55 -36.69
N ARG A 497 2.09 -23.97 -37.62
CA ARG A 497 1.87 -22.63 -38.18
C ARG A 497 0.69 -22.67 -39.15
N THR A 498 0.05 -21.52 -39.33
CA THR A 498 -0.42 -20.86 -40.57
C THR A 498 -1.66 -20.05 -40.22
N ASP A 499 -1.99 -18.94 -40.86
CA ASP A 499 -1.31 -17.79 -41.46
C ASP A 499 -2.45 -16.87 -41.92
N SER A 500 -2.12 -15.62 -42.24
CA SER A 500 -2.90 -14.61 -42.97
C SER A 500 -4.03 -13.89 -42.20
N MET A 501 -3.86 -12.59 -41.88
CA MET A 501 -4.00 -11.38 -42.74
C MET A 501 -5.42 -11.23 -43.29
N SER A 502 -6.15 -10.14 -43.02
CA SER A 502 -5.89 -8.79 -43.56
C SER A 502 -7.01 -7.85 -43.08
N SER A 503 -6.68 -6.70 -42.47
CA SER A 503 -6.89 -5.31 -42.95
C SER A 503 -8.31 -5.00 -43.48
N HIS A 504 -9.06 -4.09 -42.86
CA HIS A 504 -9.26 -2.67 -43.25
C HIS A 504 -10.68 -2.28 -42.73
N LEU A 505 -11.14 -1.05 -42.48
CA LEU A 505 -10.74 0.35 -42.72
C LEU A 505 -11.74 1.19 -41.87
N ILE A 506 -11.26 2.30 -41.28
CA ILE A 506 -12.06 3.48 -40.87
C ILE A 506 -12.27 4.33 -42.15
N PRO A 507 -13.45 4.91 -42.46
CA PRO A 507 -13.90 6.23 -41.94
C PRO A 507 -15.44 6.36 -41.77
N GLN A 508 -16.05 7.35 -41.11
CA GLN A 508 -15.72 8.76 -40.80
C GLN A 508 -16.04 9.11 -39.35
#